data_AF-G5Q5P4-F1
#
_entry.id   AF-G5Q5P4-F1
#
_cell.length_a   1.000
_cell.length_b   1.000
_cell.length_c   1.000
_cell.angle_alpha   90.00
_cell.angle_beta   90.00
_cell.angle_gamma   90.00
#
_symmetry.space_group_name_H-M   'P 1'
#
loop_
_entity.id
_entity.type
_entity.pdbx_description
1 polymer ?
#
loop_
_entity_poly.entity_id
_entity_poly.type
_entity_poly.pdbx_seq_one_letter_code
_entity_poly.pdbx_strand_id
1 'polypeptide(L)'
;MSEASINKVIKLLGYHGRLTGHGFRHTMSTILYEHGFESPWIEMQLAHVDKNSIRGTYNYAQYIEKRRLMMQFYSDLLCFLK
;
A
#
# COMPACT_ATOMS: atom_id res chain seq x y z
N MET A 1 -6.51 0.47 12.79
CA MET A 1 -6.19 -0.92 13.23
C MET A 1 -4.74 -0.95 13.70
N SER A 2 -4.43 -1.63 14.81
CA SER A 2 -3.05 -1.73 15.28
C SER A 2 -2.26 -2.76 14.48
N GLU A 3 -0.95 -2.56 14.37
CA GLU A 3 -0.03 -3.52 13.74
C GLU A 3 -0.11 -4.90 14.42
N ALA A 4 -0.23 -4.92 15.75
CA ALA A 4 -0.40 -6.14 16.53
C ALA A 4 -1.64 -6.95 16.13
N SER A 5 -2.77 -6.29 15.84
CA SER A 5 -3.98 -6.97 15.38
C SER A 5 -3.78 -7.63 14.00
N ILE A 6 -3.11 -6.95 13.07
CA ILE A 6 -2.84 -7.49 11.73
C ILE A 6 -1.86 -8.66 11.81
N ASN A 7 -0.77 -8.51 12.55
CA ASN A 7 0.22 -9.59 12.73
C ASN A 7 -0.37 -10.81 13.44
N LYS A 8 -1.35 -10.64 14.34
CA LYS A 8 -2.09 -11.75 14.95
C LYS A 8 -2.88 -12.55 13.91
N VAL A 9 -3.56 -11.87 12.99
CA VAL A 9 -4.29 -12.54 11.90
C VAL A 9 -3.32 -13.27 10.97
N ILE A 10 -2.21 -12.65 10.59
CA ILE A 10 -1.19 -13.28 9.73
C ILE A 10 -0.60 -14.54 10.41
N LYS A 11 -0.41 -14.50 11.73
CA LYS A 11 0.01 -15.67 12.52
C LYS A 11 -1.04 -16.78 12.46
N LEU A 12 -2.32 -16.46 12.61
CA LEU A 12 -3.42 -17.43 12.53
C LEU A 12 -3.53 -18.09 11.15
N LEU A 13 -3.19 -17.36 10.09
CA LEU A 13 -3.14 -17.89 8.71
C LEU A 13 -1.91 -18.79 8.45
N GLY A 14 -1.04 -19.02 9.44
CA GLY A 14 0.14 -19.89 9.32
C GLY A 14 1.39 -19.22 8.76
N TYR A 15 1.37 -17.89 8.55
CA TYR A 15 2.50 -17.12 7.99
C TYR A 15 3.43 -16.52 9.05
N HIS A 16 3.41 -17.06 10.27
CA HIS A 16 4.24 -16.57 11.37
C HIS A 16 5.73 -16.58 11.01
N GLY A 17 6.42 -15.44 11.18
CA GLY A 17 7.85 -15.29 10.89
C GLY A 17 8.21 -15.31 9.40
N ARG A 18 7.23 -15.51 8.51
CA ARG A 18 7.41 -15.46 7.05
C ARG A 18 6.88 -14.14 6.47
N LEU A 19 5.88 -13.55 7.11
CA LEU A 19 5.18 -12.38 6.61
C LEU A 19 4.68 -11.52 7.77
N THR A 20 4.69 -10.21 7.58
CA THR A 20 4.15 -9.22 8.53
C THR A 20 3.31 -8.20 7.78
N GLY A 21 2.46 -7.47 8.50
CA GLY A 21 1.68 -6.38 7.89
C GLY A 21 2.57 -5.30 7.28
N HIS A 22 3.74 -5.05 7.88
CA HIS A 22 4.76 -4.17 7.34
C HIS A 22 5.40 -4.73 6.06
N GLY A 23 5.75 -6.02 6.04
CA GLY A 23 6.28 -6.69 4.85
C GLY A 23 5.33 -6.60 3.65
N PHE A 24 4.03 -6.80 3.86
CA PHE A 24 3.00 -6.62 2.82
C PHE A 24 3.01 -5.22 2.22
N ARG A 25 3.10 -4.17 3.05
CA ARG A 25 3.15 -2.78 2.58
C ARG A 25 4.41 -2.51 1.76
N HIS A 26 5.54 -3.04 2.17
CA HIS A 26 6.78 -2.93 1.41
C HIS A 26 6.67 -3.60 0.04
N THR A 27 6.22 -4.86 -0.01
CA THR A 27 6.03 -5.57 -1.28
C THR A 27 5.07 -4.85 -2.21
N MET A 28 3.91 -4.41 -1.70
CA MET A 28 2.94 -3.65 -2.51
C MET A 28 3.56 -2.36 -3.04
N SER A 29 4.27 -1.60 -2.20
CA SER A 29 4.92 -0.35 -2.60
C SER A 29 5.93 -0.59 -3.73
N THR A 30 6.82 -1.57 -3.58
CA THR A 30 7.82 -1.92 -4.59
C THR A 30 7.17 -2.26 -5.93
N ILE A 31 6.16 -3.14 -5.93
CA ILE A 31 5.45 -3.55 -7.15
C ILE A 31 4.82 -2.35 -7.85
N LEU A 32 4.16 -1.45 -7.11
CA LEU A 32 3.49 -0.29 -7.67
C LEU A 32 4.49 0.73 -8.24
N TYR A 33 5.64 0.92 -7.58
CA TYR A 33 6.73 1.75 -8.10
C TYR A 33 7.34 1.15 -9.37
N GLU A 34 7.56 -0.16 -9.42
CA GLU A 34 8.10 -0.86 -10.60
C GLU A 34 7.16 -0.78 -11.82
N HIS A 35 5.85 -0.65 -11.58
CA HIS A 35 4.85 -0.45 -12.64
C HIS A 35 4.62 1.02 -13.01
N GLY A 36 5.41 1.95 -12.45
CA GLY A 36 5.41 3.35 -12.85
C GLY A 36 4.23 4.17 -12.31
N PHE A 37 3.55 3.71 -11.25
CA PHE A 37 2.54 4.54 -10.60
C PHE A 37 3.16 5.74 -9.90
N GLU A 38 2.41 6.84 -9.88
CA GLU A 38 2.85 8.09 -9.28
C GLU A 38 3.04 7.96 -7.76
N SER A 39 4.21 8.41 -7.27
CA SER A 39 4.55 8.37 -5.83
C SER A 39 3.45 8.96 -4.93
N PRO A 40 2.82 10.13 -5.23
CA PRO A 40 1.72 10.65 -4.43
C PRO A 40 0.56 9.68 -4.21
N TRP A 41 0.28 8.79 -5.17
CA TRP A 41 -0.82 7.83 -5.06
C TRP A 41 -0.46 6.67 -4.15
N ILE A 42 0.76 6.15 -4.30
CA ILE A 42 1.30 5.05 -3.50
C ILE A 42 1.43 5.47 -2.03
N GLU A 43 2.06 6.61 -1.76
CA GLU A 43 2.24 7.12 -0.39
C GLU A 43 0.88 7.41 0.29
N MET A 44 -0.07 8.00 -0.45
CA MET A 44 -1.42 8.25 0.07
C MET A 44 -2.17 6.93 0.35
N GLN A 45 -1.97 5.88 -0.47
CA GLN A 45 -2.55 4.55 -0.22
C GLN A 45 -1.94 3.87 1.01
N LEU A 46 -0.67 4.13 1.29
CA LEU A 46 0.04 3.66 2.48
C LEU A 46 -0.28 4.49 3.74
N ALA A 47 -1.11 5.53 3.61
CA ALA A 47 -1.39 6.51 4.65
C ALA A 47 -0.12 7.15 5.23
N HIS A 48 0.90 7.31 4.39
CA HIS A 48 2.10 8.05 4.73
C HIS A 48 1.84 9.55 4.65
N VAL A 49 2.39 10.29 5.60
CA VAL A 49 2.38 11.76 5.59
C VAL A 49 3.41 12.22 4.56
N ASP A 50 3.02 13.16 3.69
CA ASP A 50 3.95 13.76 2.72
C ASP A 50 5.12 14.40 3.47
N LYS A 51 6.36 14.02 3.11
CA LYS A 51 7.57 14.53 3.75
C LYS A 51 7.80 16.01 3.44
N ASN A 52 7.18 16.53 2.37
CA ASN A 52 7.21 17.94 2.04
C ASN A 52 6.03 18.67 2.70
N SER A 53 6.30 19.28 3.85
CA SER A 53 5.29 20.00 4.66
C SER A 53 4.59 21.13 3.89
N ILE A 54 5.26 21.76 2.93
CA ILE A 54 4.67 22.80 2.08
C ILE A 54 3.64 22.17 1.14
N ARG A 55 4.00 21.07 0.45
CA ARG A 55 3.07 20.40 -0.48
C ARG A 55 1.88 19.78 0.25
N GLY A 56 2.09 19.23 1.44
CA GLY A 56 1.02 18.69 2.30
C GLY A 56 0.03 19.73 2.82
N THR A 57 0.45 21.01 2.91
CA THR A 57 -0.42 22.11 3.36
C THR A 57 -1.44 22.54 2.30
N TYR A 58 -1.09 22.41 1.01
CA TYR A 58 -1.90 22.90 -0.11
C TYR A 58 -2.54 21.81 -0.96
N ASN A 59 -2.01 20.59 -0.95
CA ASN A 59 -2.49 19.51 -1.80
C ASN A 59 -3.37 18.52 -1.03
N TYR A 60 -4.66 18.85 -0.92
CA TYR A 60 -5.69 17.97 -0.34
C TYR A 60 -6.24 16.94 -1.35
N ALA A 61 -5.65 16.85 -2.56
CA ALA A 61 -6.12 15.92 -3.57
C ALA A 61 -5.97 14.48 -3.08
N GLN A 62 -7.09 13.76 -3.02
CA GLN A 62 -7.15 12.38 -2.57
C GLN A 62 -6.87 11.36 -3.69
N TYR A 63 -6.77 11.83 -4.94
CA TYR A 63 -6.50 11.02 -6.14
C TYR A 63 -7.34 9.73 -6.22
N ILE A 64 -8.60 9.76 -5.77
CA ILE A 64 -9.42 8.56 -5.54
C ILE A 64 -9.55 7.71 -6.80
N GLU A 65 -9.87 8.32 -7.95
CA GLU A 65 -10.03 7.58 -9.21
C GLU A 65 -8.71 6.94 -9.67
N LYS A 66 -7.58 7.63 -9.52
CA LYS A 66 -6.26 7.11 -9.88
C LYS A 66 -5.83 5.98 -8.95
N ARG A 67 -6.06 6.13 -7.63
CA ARG A 67 -5.79 5.09 -6.65
C ARG A 67 -6.70 3.87 -6.84
N ARG A 68 -7.95 4.06 -7.26
CA ARG A 68 -8.85 2.95 -7.60
C ARG A 68 -8.29 2.11 -8.75
N LEU A 69 -7.88 2.76 -9.84
CA LEU A 69 -7.25 2.06 -10.98
C LEU A 69 -5.95 1.35 -10.57
N MET A 70 -5.11 2.00 -9.76
CA MET A 70 -3.89 1.42 -9.22
C MET A 70 -4.16 0.17 -8.38
N MET A 71 -5.14 0.23 -7.49
CA MET A 71 -5.49 -0.92 -6.63
C MET A 71 -6.19 -2.03 -7.41
N GLN A 72 -6.95 -1.70 -8.46
CA GLN A 72 -7.52 -2.69 -9.37
C GLN A 72 -6.41 -3.44 -10.10
N PHE A 73 -5.44 -2.72 -10.67
CA PHE A 73 -4.26 -3.31 -11.29
C PHE A 73 -3.53 -4.26 -10.34
N TYR A 74 -3.27 -3.82 -9.10
CA TYR A 74 -2.62 -4.66 -8.10
C TYR A 74 -3.43 -5.92 -7.77
N SER A 75 -4.76 -5.81 -7.68
CA SER A 75 -5.65 -6.94 -7.49
C SER A 75 -5.58 -7.93 -8.65
N ASP A 76 -5.61 -7.43 -9.89
CA ASP A 76 -5.58 -8.26 -11.09
C ASP A 76 -4.25 -9.03 -11.20
N LEU A 77 -3.13 -8.37 -10.86
CA LEU A 77 -1.82 -9.00 -10.76
C LEU A 77 -1.82 -10.18 -9.78
N LEU A 78 -2.38 -10.00 -8.58
CA LEU A 78 -2.46 -11.07 -7.57
C LEU A 78 -3.38 -12.22 -8.00
N CYS A 79 -4.46 -11.92 -8.71
CA CYS A 79 -5.37 -12.92 -9.26
C CYS A 79 -4.71 -13.76 -10.36
N PHE A 80 -3.83 -13.17 -11.16
CA PHE A 80 -3.11 -13.87 -12.23
C PHE A 80 -1.99 -14.78 -11.72
N LEU A 81 -1.43 -14.51 -10.54
CA LEU A 81 -0.37 -15.32 -9.91
C LEU A 81 -0.86 -16.66 -9.30
N LYS A 82 -2.10 -17.05 -9.58
CA LYS A 82 -2.79 -18.19 -8.97
C LYS A 82 -2.93 -19.36 -9.96
#